data_AF-A0A6J1HD34-F1
#
_entry.id   AF-A0A6J1HD34-F1
#
_cell.length_a   1.000
_cell.length_b   1.000
_cell.length_c   1.000
_cell.angle_alpha   90.00
_cell.angle_beta   90.00
_cell.angle_gamma   90.00
#
_symmetry.space_group_name_H-M   'P 1'
#
loop_
_entity.id
_entity.type
_entity.pdbx_description
1 polymer ?
#
loop_
_entity_poly.entity_id
_entity_poly.type
_entity_poly.pdbx_seq_one_letter_code
_entity_poly.pdbx_strand_id
1 'polypeptide(L)'
;MSLIVPLPSNLLPDPANPEWMSKGDNAWQMTAATLVGLQSVPGLIILYGGAVKKKWAINSAFMALYAFACVLVCWVGWGYRLSFGDKLLPFWGKLNVALDQQFLLEQAFSGKLPSATMVFFQFVFAAITLVLIAGALLGRMNFYAWMLFVPLWLTFSYTFVAFSIWSPNGFFFKMGLIDYSGGYVIHLSSGVAGFTAAYWVGPRLSKDRESFPPNNILLMLAGAGLLWMGWTGFNGGDPYAANIDASLAVLNTHVCTATSLLTWLIFDIIFFRKPSVIGAVQGMITGLVCITPAAGVVQGWAAIIMGLLSGSIPWFTMMVVHKKSAILQKVDDTMAVFHTHAIAGSLGGILSGIFAEPRLNFVYYGAYNKYVGLFYGFNSKQVKLGFRQLGVQLLGILFVTLINIIVTSLICVLLQYIVPLRMSEEDMAIGDEAAHGEEAYAIWGQGEKMDSSKYDIEVPVVAKHRHAGHVEMA
;
A
#
# COMPACT_ATOMS: atom_id res chain seq x y z
N MET A 1 -44.17 -28.96 -21.50
CA MET A 1 -43.13 -28.64 -22.49
C MET A 1 -42.39 -27.41 -21.97
N SER A 2 -41.28 -27.58 -21.23
CA SER A 2 -40.50 -26.43 -20.77
C SER A 2 -39.81 -25.82 -21.97
N LEU A 3 -40.19 -24.61 -22.36
CA LEU A 3 -39.45 -23.82 -23.34
C LEU A 3 -38.08 -23.53 -22.74
N ILE A 4 -37.08 -24.33 -23.12
CA ILE A 4 -35.67 -24.00 -22.90
C ILE A 4 -35.39 -22.85 -23.85
N VAL A 5 -35.48 -21.62 -23.34
CA VAL A 5 -35.01 -20.44 -24.07
C VAL A 5 -33.50 -20.60 -24.19
N PRO A 6 -32.93 -20.71 -25.41
CA PRO A 6 -31.49 -20.82 -25.56
C PRO A 6 -30.84 -19.57 -24.96
N LEU A 7 -29.69 -19.77 -24.31
CA LEU A 7 -28.91 -18.63 -23.83
C LEU A 7 -28.60 -17.69 -25.01
N PRO A 8 -28.61 -16.37 -24.78
CA PRO A 8 -28.05 -15.40 -25.72
C PRO A 8 -26.69 -15.88 -26.25
N SER A 9 -26.44 -15.70 -27.55
CA SER A 9 -25.22 -16.21 -28.19
C SER A 9 -23.93 -15.72 -27.53
N ASN A 10 -23.95 -14.50 -26.97
CA ASN A 10 -22.83 -13.91 -26.23
C ASN A 10 -22.63 -14.50 -24.82
N LEU A 11 -23.50 -15.40 -24.36
CA LEU A 11 -23.36 -16.15 -23.10
C LEU A 11 -23.01 -17.62 -23.34
N LEU A 12 -22.97 -18.06 -24.60
CA LEU A 12 -22.52 -19.40 -24.94
C LEU A 12 -20.99 -19.48 -24.78
N PRO A 13 -20.45 -20.62 -24.29
CA PRO A 13 -19.01 -20.83 -24.20
C PRO A 13 -18.34 -20.85 -25.59
N ASP A 14 -17.15 -20.26 -25.66
CA ASP A 14 -16.29 -20.26 -26.85
C ASP A 14 -14.80 -20.23 -26.39
N PRO A 15 -13.81 -20.32 -27.29
CA PRO A 15 -12.39 -20.28 -26.89
C PRO A 15 -11.95 -19.02 -26.13
N ALA A 16 -12.63 -17.89 -26.31
CA ALA A 16 -12.38 -16.65 -25.57
C ALA A 16 -13.21 -16.55 -24.27
N ASN A 17 -14.24 -17.38 -24.12
CA ASN A 17 -15.16 -17.44 -22.98
C ASN A 17 -15.39 -18.90 -22.58
N PRO A 18 -14.40 -19.57 -21.99
CA PRO A 18 -14.53 -20.98 -21.64
C PRO A 18 -15.62 -21.19 -20.57
N GLU A 19 -16.16 -22.41 -20.49
CA GLU A 19 -17.33 -22.75 -19.66
C GLU A 19 -17.18 -22.37 -18.18
N TRP A 20 -15.96 -22.44 -17.63
CA TRP A 20 -15.67 -22.10 -16.24
C TRP A 20 -15.64 -20.59 -15.97
N MET A 21 -15.50 -19.74 -16.99
CA MET A 21 -15.25 -18.31 -16.84
C MET A 21 -16.55 -17.53 -16.63
N SER A 22 -16.57 -16.73 -15.56
CA SER A 22 -17.62 -15.75 -15.32
C SER A 22 -17.21 -14.39 -15.90
N LYS A 23 -17.93 -13.92 -16.92
CA LYS A 23 -17.66 -12.61 -17.54
C LYS A 23 -17.81 -11.46 -16.55
N GLY A 24 -18.81 -11.54 -15.67
CA GLY A 24 -19.06 -10.54 -14.63
C GLY A 24 -17.95 -10.48 -13.60
N ASP A 25 -17.51 -11.65 -13.09
CA ASP A 25 -16.43 -11.71 -12.10
C ASP A 25 -15.11 -11.23 -12.71
N ASN A 26 -14.80 -11.65 -13.94
CA ASN A 26 -13.58 -11.20 -14.62
C ASN A 26 -13.61 -9.70 -14.92
N ALA A 27 -14.74 -9.14 -15.34
CA ALA A 27 -14.89 -7.70 -15.58
C ALA A 27 -14.71 -6.89 -14.28
N TRP A 28 -15.31 -7.34 -13.18
CA TRP A 28 -15.11 -6.73 -11.87
C TRP A 28 -13.65 -6.82 -11.44
N GLN A 29 -13.00 -7.96 -11.61
CA GLN A 29 -11.62 -8.15 -11.15
C GLN A 29 -10.61 -7.29 -11.91
N MET A 30 -10.74 -7.16 -13.23
CA MET A 30 -9.89 -6.24 -14.01
C MET A 30 -10.12 -4.78 -13.60
N THR A 31 -11.38 -4.41 -13.32
CA THR A 31 -11.74 -3.08 -12.82
C THR A 31 -11.15 -2.84 -11.44
N ALA A 32 -11.31 -3.79 -10.51
CA ALA A 32 -10.78 -3.73 -9.16
C ALA A 32 -9.25 -3.63 -9.16
N ALA A 33 -8.57 -4.44 -9.98
CA ALA A 33 -7.11 -4.35 -10.15
C ALA A 33 -6.68 -2.97 -10.64
N THR A 34 -7.42 -2.39 -11.59
CA THR A 34 -7.14 -1.03 -12.09
C THR A 34 -7.35 0.03 -11.00
N LEU A 35 -8.43 -0.07 -10.21
CA LEU A 35 -8.70 0.82 -9.08
C LEU A 35 -7.59 0.75 -8.03
N VAL A 36 -7.06 -0.44 -7.73
CA VAL A 36 -5.90 -0.61 -6.83
C VAL A 36 -4.63 -0.07 -7.46
N GLY A 37 -4.43 -0.29 -8.77
CA GLY A 37 -3.33 0.30 -9.52
C GLY A 37 -3.31 1.83 -9.42
N LEU A 38 -4.48 2.48 -9.53
CA LEU A 38 -4.66 3.92 -9.39
C LEU A 38 -4.24 4.45 -8.01
N GLN A 39 -4.28 3.63 -6.97
CA GLN A 39 -3.80 4.00 -5.65
C GLN A 39 -2.28 4.18 -5.63
N SER A 40 -1.53 3.40 -6.40
CA SER A 40 -0.08 3.60 -6.57
C SER A 40 0.21 4.66 -7.63
N VAL A 41 -0.29 4.43 -8.85
CA VAL A 41 -0.07 5.26 -10.04
C VAL A 41 -1.44 5.75 -10.56
N PRO A 42 -1.88 6.99 -10.27
CA PRO A 42 -1.05 8.10 -9.76
C PRO A 42 -1.20 8.44 -8.26
N GLY A 43 -2.05 7.73 -7.49
CA GLY A 43 -2.44 8.13 -6.12
C GLY A 43 -1.27 8.46 -5.18
N LEU A 44 -0.42 7.48 -4.86
CA LEU A 44 0.74 7.64 -3.97
C LEU A 44 1.85 8.48 -4.59
N ILE A 45 2.00 8.46 -5.92
CA ILE A 45 2.92 9.37 -6.62
C ILE A 45 2.55 10.83 -6.31
N ILE A 46 1.27 11.18 -6.49
CA ILE A 46 0.77 12.52 -6.22
C ILE A 46 0.85 12.82 -4.72
N LEU A 47 0.43 11.88 -3.87
CA LEU A 47 0.41 12.08 -2.41
C LEU A 47 1.82 12.33 -1.88
N TYR A 48 2.78 11.46 -2.19
CA TYR A 48 4.16 11.60 -1.72
C TYR A 48 4.86 12.79 -2.35
N GLY A 49 4.66 13.03 -3.65
CA GLY A 49 5.19 14.21 -4.31
C GLY A 49 4.70 15.51 -3.68
N GLY A 50 3.44 15.61 -3.26
CA GLY A 50 2.86 16.80 -2.62
C GLY A 50 3.10 16.91 -1.11
N ALA A 51 3.28 15.78 -0.41
CA ALA A 51 3.38 15.72 1.06
C ALA A 51 4.76 16.07 1.61
N VAL A 52 5.79 16.06 0.78
CA VAL A 52 7.18 16.38 1.16
C VAL A 52 7.53 17.84 0.88
N LYS A 53 8.72 18.30 1.31
CA LYS A 53 9.23 19.62 0.89
C LYS A 53 9.46 19.69 -0.63
N LYS A 54 9.41 20.88 -1.23
CA LYS A 54 9.59 21.10 -2.69
C LYS A 54 10.79 20.33 -3.25
N LYS A 55 11.93 20.43 -2.56
CA LYS A 55 13.20 19.79 -2.96
C LYS A 55 13.18 18.25 -2.96
N TRP A 56 12.08 17.61 -2.58
CA TRP A 56 11.96 16.16 -2.53
C TRP A 56 10.79 15.63 -3.36
N ALA A 57 10.08 16.50 -4.07
CA ALA A 57 8.84 16.15 -4.75
C ALA A 57 9.09 15.15 -5.88
N ILE A 58 10.13 15.36 -6.70
CA ILE A 58 10.48 14.46 -7.81
C ILE A 58 10.95 13.12 -7.26
N ASN A 59 11.93 13.12 -6.35
CA ASN A 59 12.48 11.89 -5.81
C ASN A 59 11.39 11.04 -5.14
N SER A 60 10.48 11.66 -4.40
CA SER A 60 9.40 10.94 -3.71
C SER A 60 8.37 10.33 -4.67
N ALA A 61 7.98 11.09 -5.70
CA ALA A 61 7.12 10.60 -6.78
C ALA A 61 7.81 9.47 -7.56
N PHE A 62 9.11 9.62 -7.83
CA PHE A 62 9.87 8.68 -8.64
C PHE A 62 10.18 7.38 -7.88
N MET A 63 10.42 7.43 -6.57
CA MET A 63 10.55 6.23 -5.74
C MET A 63 9.28 5.35 -5.84
N ALA A 64 8.10 5.96 -5.82
CA ALA A 64 6.82 5.26 -5.98
C ALA A 64 6.65 4.68 -7.39
N LEU A 65 6.93 5.47 -8.44
CA LEU A 65 6.84 5.01 -9.83
C LEU A 65 7.83 3.87 -10.13
N TYR A 66 9.07 4.01 -9.69
CA TYR A 66 10.10 2.97 -9.83
C TYR A 66 9.65 1.68 -9.13
N ALA A 67 9.16 1.77 -7.89
CA ALA A 67 8.73 0.60 -7.15
C ALA A 67 7.59 -0.14 -7.86
N PHE A 68 6.60 0.60 -8.38
CA PHE A 68 5.50 0.01 -9.15
C PHE A 68 6.00 -0.73 -10.40
N ALA A 69 6.86 -0.09 -11.20
CA ALA A 69 7.40 -0.68 -12.43
C ALA A 69 8.33 -1.88 -12.16
N CYS A 70 9.25 -1.75 -11.21
CA CYS A 70 10.20 -2.81 -10.83
C CYS A 70 9.46 -4.02 -10.27
N VAL A 71 8.46 -3.80 -9.40
CA VAL A 71 7.65 -4.89 -8.85
C VAL A 71 6.92 -5.61 -9.96
N LEU A 72 6.37 -4.95 -10.98
CA LEU A 72 5.68 -5.62 -12.08
C LEU A 72 6.58 -6.65 -12.78
N VAL A 73 7.79 -6.23 -13.15
CA VAL A 73 8.77 -7.09 -13.82
C VAL A 73 9.17 -8.27 -12.94
N CYS A 74 9.51 -8.01 -11.67
CA CYS A 74 9.88 -9.06 -10.73
C CYS A 74 8.70 -10.00 -10.43
N TRP A 75 7.48 -9.45 -10.38
CA TRP A 75 6.26 -10.19 -10.07
C TRP A 75 5.93 -11.23 -11.13
N VAL A 76 5.94 -10.83 -12.40
CA VAL A 76 5.69 -11.75 -13.51
C VAL A 76 6.87 -12.69 -13.75
N GLY A 77 8.09 -12.25 -13.42
CA GLY A 77 9.30 -13.07 -13.53
C GLY A 77 9.41 -14.17 -12.47
N TRP A 78 9.06 -13.88 -11.22
CA TRP A 78 9.12 -14.88 -10.13
C TRP A 78 8.17 -14.61 -8.95
N GLY A 79 7.86 -13.36 -8.64
CA GLY A 79 7.14 -12.97 -7.42
C GLY A 79 5.76 -13.61 -7.27
N TYR A 80 4.99 -13.70 -8.36
CA TYR A 80 3.68 -14.34 -8.36
C TYR A 80 3.76 -15.82 -7.98
N ARG A 81 4.67 -16.58 -8.60
CA ARG A 81 4.81 -18.03 -8.35
C ARG A 81 5.41 -18.32 -6.97
N LEU A 82 6.29 -17.47 -6.46
CA LEU A 82 6.75 -17.56 -5.06
C LEU A 82 5.62 -17.32 -4.04
N SER A 83 4.62 -16.50 -4.39
CA SER A 83 3.51 -16.14 -3.51
C SER A 83 2.32 -17.11 -3.60
N PHE A 84 1.96 -17.54 -4.82
CA PHE A 84 0.72 -18.28 -5.11
C PHE A 84 0.93 -19.57 -5.91
N GLY A 85 2.18 -19.90 -6.26
CA GLY A 85 2.52 -21.12 -6.99
C GLY A 85 2.69 -22.35 -6.09
N ASP A 86 3.45 -23.31 -6.60
CA ASP A 86 3.69 -24.59 -5.93
C ASP A 86 4.48 -24.40 -4.63
N LYS A 87 4.15 -25.19 -3.62
CA LYS A 87 4.83 -25.13 -2.31
C LYS A 87 6.28 -25.62 -2.40
N LEU A 88 7.24 -24.78 -2.00
CA LEU A 88 8.64 -25.18 -1.76
C LEU A 88 8.82 -25.55 -0.28
N LEU A 89 8.46 -24.63 0.59
CA LEU A 89 8.47 -24.76 2.05
C LEU A 89 7.06 -24.45 2.59
N PRO A 90 6.72 -24.81 3.85
CA PRO A 90 5.41 -24.49 4.43
C PRO A 90 5.04 -23.00 4.42
N PHE A 91 6.03 -22.13 4.24
CA PHE A 91 5.95 -20.67 4.29
C PHE A 91 6.45 -19.98 3.02
N TRP A 92 6.85 -20.72 1.97
CA TRP A 92 7.35 -20.11 0.73
C TRP A 92 7.12 -20.98 -0.51
N GLY A 93 6.85 -20.33 -1.66
CA GLY A 93 6.62 -21.00 -2.94
C GLY A 93 7.89 -21.35 -3.70
N LYS A 94 7.74 -22.14 -4.76
CA LYS A 94 8.79 -22.50 -5.71
C LYS A 94 8.98 -21.39 -6.74
N LEU A 95 10.24 -21.11 -7.07
CA LEU A 95 10.60 -20.19 -8.15
C LEU A 95 10.05 -20.69 -9.49
N ASN A 96 9.26 -19.88 -10.18
CA ASN A 96 8.82 -20.11 -11.55
C ASN A 96 8.34 -18.80 -12.19
N VAL A 97 8.23 -18.76 -13.51
CA VAL A 97 7.75 -17.61 -14.29
C VAL A 97 6.22 -17.65 -14.43
N ALA A 98 5.55 -16.49 -14.47
CA ALA A 98 4.10 -16.37 -14.60
C ALA A 98 3.64 -15.85 -15.99
N LEU A 99 4.54 -15.79 -16.96
CA LEU A 99 4.30 -15.28 -18.33
C LEU A 99 4.01 -16.36 -19.37
N ASP A 100 3.98 -17.62 -18.97
CA ASP A 100 3.62 -18.70 -19.88
C ASP A 100 2.16 -18.53 -20.37
N GLN A 101 1.96 -18.57 -21.69
CA GLN A 101 0.66 -18.30 -22.30
C GLN A 101 -0.40 -19.32 -21.85
N GLN A 102 -0.03 -20.59 -21.76
CA GLN A 102 -0.95 -21.63 -21.32
C GLN A 102 -1.39 -21.36 -19.88
N PHE A 103 -0.44 -21.11 -18.98
CA PHE A 103 -0.73 -20.74 -17.60
C PHE A 103 -1.66 -19.52 -17.49
N LEU A 104 -1.40 -18.46 -18.27
CA LEU A 104 -2.15 -17.20 -18.20
C LEU A 104 -3.61 -17.32 -18.64
N LEU A 105 -3.91 -18.20 -19.60
CA LEU A 105 -5.26 -18.41 -20.13
C LEU A 105 -6.06 -19.46 -19.35
N GLU A 106 -5.40 -20.28 -18.53
CA GLU A 106 -6.05 -21.22 -17.62
C GLU A 106 -6.79 -20.51 -16.47
N GLN A 107 -7.72 -21.23 -15.83
CA GLN A 107 -8.42 -20.73 -14.65
C GLN A 107 -7.44 -20.49 -13.50
N ALA A 108 -7.61 -19.35 -12.80
CA ALA A 108 -6.82 -19.03 -11.61
C ALA A 108 -7.04 -20.01 -10.45
N PHE A 109 -6.14 -20.01 -9.48
CA PHE A 109 -6.22 -20.87 -8.28
C PHE A 109 -7.48 -20.65 -7.43
N SER A 110 -8.13 -19.49 -7.60
CA SER A 110 -9.39 -19.12 -6.95
C SER A 110 -10.18 -18.20 -7.89
N GLY A 111 -11.51 -18.21 -7.75
CA GLY A 111 -12.42 -17.47 -8.62
C GLY A 111 -12.68 -18.14 -9.97
N LYS A 112 -13.60 -17.54 -10.74
CA LYS A 112 -14.01 -17.99 -12.08
C LYS A 112 -13.46 -17.06 -13.16
N LEU A 113 -12.16 -16.83 -13.12
CA LEU A 113 -11.44 -15.87 -13.96
C LEU A 113 -10.07 -16.42 -14.40
N PRO A 114 -9.49 -15.91 -15.50
CA PRO A 114 -8.19 -16.36 -15.99
C PRO A 114 -7.05 -16.01 -15.03
N SER A 115 -6.01 -16.83 -15.02
CA SER A 115 -4.78 -16.58 -14.26
C SER A 115 -4.15 -15.23 -14.57
N ALA A 116 -4.22 -14.75 -15.82
CA ALA A 116 -3.74 -13.41 -16.19
C ALA A 116 -4.38 -12.29 -15.34
N THR A 117 -5.68 -12.36 -15.13
CA THR A 117 -6.42 -11.41 -14.30
C THR A 117 -5.98 -11.49 -12.84
N MET A 118 -5.79 -12.71 -12.32
CA MET A 118 -5.30 -12.92 -10.95
C MET A 118 -3.85 -12.43 -10.76
N VAL A 119 -2.98 -12.67 -11.73
CA VAL A 119 -1.58 -12.21 -11.74
C VAL A 119 -1.54 -10.68 -11.65
N PHE A 120 -2.36 -9.99 -12.43
CA PHE A 120 -2.43 -8.53 -12.41
C PHE A 120 -3.05 -7.98 -11.12
N PHE A 121 -4.12 -8.59 -10.62
CA PHE A 121 -4.74 -8.17 -9.36
C PHE A 121 -3.80 -8.32 -8.16
N GLN A 122 -3.06 -9.42 -8.07
CA GLN A 122 -2.11 -9.61 -6.97
C GLN A 122 -0.83 -8.77 -7.15
N PHE A 123 -0.46 -8.43 -8.39
CA PHE A 123 0.63 -7.49 -8.67
C PHE A 123 0.38 -6.13 -8.00
N VAL A 124 -0.81 -5.56 -8.17
CA VAL A 124 -1.07 -4.19 -7.67
C VAL A 124 -1.02 -4.10 -6.14
N PHE A 125 -1.32 -5.19 -5.43
CA PHE A 125 -1.06 -5.31 -3.98
C PHE A 125 0.42 -5.42 -3.63
N ALA A 126 1.18 -6.22 -4.39
CA ALA A 126 2.62 -6.30 -4.20
C ALA A 126 3.28 -4.94 -4.42
N ALA A 127 2.90 -4.24 -5.49
CA ALA A 127 3.44 -2.94 -5.85
C ALA A 127 3.15 -1.89 -4.78
N ILE A 128 1.88 -1.74 -4.38
CA ILE A 128 1.51 -0.74 -3.38
C ILE A 128 2.23 -0.99 -2.04
N THR A 129 2.48 -2.24 -1.66
CA THR A 129 3.22 -2.56 -0.42
C THR A 129 4.62 -1.96 -0.41
N LEU A 130 5.37 -2.09 -1.51
CA LEU A 130 6.70 -1.50 -1.65
C LEU A 130 6.61 0.03 -1.70
N VAL A 131 5.62 0.59 -2.40
CA VAL A 131 5.39 2.04 -2.41
C VAL A 131 5.13 2.56 -0.99
N LEU A 132 4.35 1.86 -0.17
CA LEU A 132 4.08 2.25 1.22
C LEU A 132 5.36 2.27 2.10
N ILE A 133 6.29 1.35 1.86
CA ILE A 133 7.61 1.37 2.54
C ILE A 133 8.37 2.64 2.20
N ALA A 134 8.31 3.10 0.93
CA ALA A 134 8.95 4.34 0.50
C ALA A 134 8.49 5.54 1.33
N GLY A 135 7.23 5.56 1.79
CA GLY A 135 6.67 6.62 2.64
C GLY A 135 7.47 6.84 3.93
N ALA A 136 7.99 5.79 4.55
CA ALA A 136 8.86 5.93 5.72
C ALA A 136 10.24 6.47 5.35
N LEU A 137 10.60 6.37 4.05
CA LEU A 137 11.94 6.58 3.53
C LEU A 137 12.20 7.91 2.81
N LEU A 138 11.14 8.70 2.59
CA LEU A 138 11.20 9.91 1.77
C LEU A 138 12.14 10.96 2.36
N GLY A 139 12.84 11.67 1.48
CA GLY A 139 13.68 12.82 1.82
C GLY A 139 15.07 12.53 2.38
N ARG A 140 15.55 11.28 2.27
CA ARG A 140 16.93 10.91 2.66
C ARG A 140 17.45 9.58 2.09
N MET A 141 16.56 8.68 1.64
CA MET A 141 16.98 7.41 1.05
C MET A 141 17.76 7.66 -0.23
N ASN A 142 18.94 7.04 -0.36
CA ASN A 142 19.68 7.02 -1.61
C ASN A 142 18.87 6.25 -2.67
N PHE A 143 18.65 6.88 -3.83
CA PHE A 143 17.81 6.30 -4.88
C PHE A 143 18.37 4.98 -5.43
N TYR A 144 19.69 4.84 -5.57
CA TYR A 144 20.30 3.58 -6.00
C TYR A 144 20.12 2.47 -4.97
N ALA A 145 20.22 2.79 -3.67
CA ALA A 145 19.91 1.83 -2.62
C ALA A 145 18.42 1.43 -2.65
N TRP A 146 17.50 2.37 -2.95
CA TRP A 146 16.09 2.08 -3.16
C TRP A 146 15.87 1.12 -4.35
N MET A 147 16.59 1.35 -5.45
CA MET A 147 16.50 0.50 -6.64
C MET A 147 16.83 -0.96 -6.36
N LEU A 148 17.82 -1.21 -5.51
CA LEU A 148 18.20 -2.55 -5.07
C LEU A 148 17.29 -3.11 -3.98
N PHE A 149 16.81 -2.25 -3.08
CA PHE A 149 15.93 -2.63 -1.99
C PHE A 149 14.60 -3.23 -2.47
N VAL A 150 13.94 -2.59 -3.44
CA VAL A 150 12.62 -2.99 -3.94
C VAL A 150 12.55 -4.46 -4.39
N PRO A 151 13.38 -4.94 -5.35
CA PRO A 151 13.29 -6.32 -5.82
C PRO A 151 13.70 -7.33 -4.73
N LEU A 152 14.66 -6.98 -3.87
CA LEU A 152 15.08 -7.84 -2.76
C LEU A 152 13.97 -7.99 -1.71
N TRP A 153 13.34 -6.89 -1.30
CA TRP A 153 12.31 -6.92 -0.28
C TRP A 153 11.02 -7.58 -0.79
N LEU A 154 10.64 -7.34 -2.05
CA LEU A 154 9.57 -8.08 -2.70
C LEU A 154 9.85 -9.59 -2.62
N THR A 155 11.05 -10.00 -3.03
CA THR A 155 11.41 -11.42 -3.13
C THR A 155 11.47 -12.09 -1.76
N PHE A 156 12.16 -11.51 -0.78
CA PHE A 156 12.46 -12.21 0.48
C PHE A 156 11.47 -11.92 1.61
N SER A 157 10.73 -10.81 1.55
CA SER A 157 9.73 -10.46 2.57
C SER A 157 8.31 -10.63 2.04
N TYR A 158 7.93 -9.90 0.99
CA TYR A 158 6.55 -9.90 0.51
C TYR A 158 6.07 -11.28 0.09
N THR A 159 6.80 -11.97 -0.80
CA THR A 159 6.35 -13.28 -1.30
C THR A 159 6.28 -14.33 -0.19
N PHE A 160 7.15 -14.23 0.81
CA PHE A 160 7.16 -15.11 1.99
C PHE A 160 5.92 -14.91 2.85
N VAL A 161 5.57 -13.66 3.15
CA VAL A 161 4.39 -13.32 3.95
C VAL A 161 3.10 -13.63 3.18
N ALA A 162 3.03 -13.25 1.89
CA ALA A 162 1.90 -13.53 1.01
C ALA A 162 1.64 -15.04 0.87
N PHE A 163 2.70 -15.84 0.64
CA PHE A 163 2.55 -17.30 0.59
C PHE A 163 2.05 -17.86 1.91
N SER A 164 2.59 -17.38 3.04
CA SER A 164 2.24 -17.89 4.36
C SER A 164 0.77 -17.65 4.72
N ILE A 165 0.22 -16.50 4.34
CA ILE A 165 -1.09 -16.01 4.77
C ILE A 165 -2.19 -16.23 3.72
N TRP A 166 -1.92 -15.96 2.44
CA TRP A 166 -2.93 -15.97 1.38
C TRP A 166 -2.90 -17.19 0.48
N SER A 167 -1.75 -17.85 0.33
CA SER A 167 -1.72 -19.09 -0.46
C SER A 167 -2.56 -20.18 0.23
N PRO A 168 -3.39 -20.93 -0.50
CA PRO A 168 -4.06 -22.12 0.05
C PRO A 168 -3.10 -23.13 0.67
N ASN A 169 -1.84 -23.11 0.23
CA ASN A 169 -0.77 -23.96 0.73
C ASN A 169 -0.07 -23.43 1.99
N GLY A 170 -0.25 -22.14 2.31
CA GLY A 170 0.35 -21.44 3.43
C GLY A 170 -0.15 -21.93 4.78
N PHE A 171 0.73 -21.87 5.78
CA PHE A 171 0.39 -22.37 7.11
C PHE A 171 -0.60 -21.47 7.85
N PHE A 172 -0.53 -20.14 7.73
CA PHE A 172 -1.51 -19.23 8.37
C PHE A 172 -2.88 -19.30 7.69
N PHE A 173 -2.91 -19.45 6.36
CA PHE A 173 -4.15 -19.74 5.64
C PHE A 173 -4.87 -20.98 6.22
N LYS A 174 -4.11 -22.07 6.40
CA LYS A 174 -4.61 -23.32 6.99
C LYS A 174 -5.02 -23.16 8.44
N MET A 175 -4.24 -22.40 9.24
CA MET A 175 -4.57 -22.08 10.63
C MET A 175 -5.84 -21.23 10.77
N GLY A 176 -6.28 -20.56 9.71
CA GLY A 176 -7.48 -19.72 9.71
C GLY A 176 -7.20 -18.30 10.19
N LEU A 177 -6.04 -17.74 9.87
CA LEU A 177 -5.80 -16.31 10.02
C LEU A 177 -6.79 -15.56 9.11
N ILE A 178 -7.48 -14.57 9.67
CA ILE A 178 -8.34 -13.66 8.92
C ILE A 178 -7.48 -12.49 8.47
N ASP A 179 -7.23 -12.43 7.17
CA ASP A 179 -6.61 -11.29 6.52
C ASP A 179 -7.27 -11.06 5.16
N TYR A 180 -8.48 -10.48 5.21
CA TYR A 180 -9.37 -10.33 4.06
C TYR A 180 -8.65 -9.69 2.87
N SER A 181 -8.15 -8.46 2.98
CA SER A 181 -7.46 -7.77 1.87
C SER A 181 -6.05 -7.28 2.18
N GLY A 182 -5.40 -7.76 3.24
CA GLY A 182 -3.98 -7.48 3.48
C GLY A 182 -3.69 -6.48 4.60
N GLY A 183 -4.45 -6.54 5.69
CA GLY A 183 -4.05 -5.92 6.95
C GLY A 183 -2.68 -6.41 7.41
N TYR A 184 -2.35 -7.67 7.14
CA TYR A 184 -1.07 -8.28 7.51
C TYR A 184 -0.08 -8.21 6.36
N VAL A 185 -0.42 -8.79 5.20
CA VAL A 185 0.48 -8.93 4.05
C VAL A 185 0.94 -7.58 3.50
N ILE A 186 0.07 -6.56 3.54
CA ILE A 186 0.35 -5.23 2.99
C ILE A 186 0.71 -4.28 4.12
N HIS A 187 -0.25 -3.94 4.99
CA HIS A 187 -0.10 -2.78 5.87
C HIS A 187 0.80 -3.03 7.08
N LEU A 188 0.60 -4.14 7.80
CA LEU A 188 1.50 -4.49 8.89
C LEU A 188 2.92 -4.71 8.34
N SER A 189 3.04 -5.43 7.22
CA SER A 189 4.32 -5.70 6.57
C SER A 189 5.04 -4.42 6.17
N SER A 190 4.39 -3.53 5.42
CA SER A 190 4.98 -2.27 4.96
C SER A 190 5.27 -1.31 6.11
N GLY A 191 4.40 -1.23 7.12
CA GLY A 191 4.60 -0.36 8.27
C GLY A 191 5.79 -0.78 9.13
N VAL A 192 5.94 -2.07 9.41
CA VAL A 192 7.09 -2.58 10.18
C VAL A 192 8.37 -2.50 9.35
N ALA A 193 8.33 -2.87 8.07
CA ALA A 193 9.48 -2.77 7.19
C ALA A 193 9.92 -1.31 6.98
N GLY A 194 9.00 -0.38 6.75
CA GLY A 194 9.28 1.04 6.62
C GLY A 194 9.96 1.61 7.86
N PHE A 195 9.43 1.32 9.06
CA PHE A 195 10.03 1.75 10.31
C PHE A 195 11.41 1.12 10.54
N THR A 196 11.57 -0.18 10.23
CA THR A 196 12.86 -0.89 10.34
C THR A 196 13.89 -0.33 9.38
N ALA A 197 13.52 -0.12 8.10
CA ALA A 197 14.42 0.48 7.12
C ALA A 197 14.78 1.92 7.49
N ALA A 198 13.83 2.70 8.03
CA ALA A 198 14.10 4.05 8.51
C ALA A 198 15.12 4.08 9.65
N TYR A 199 15.12 3.07 10.54
CA TYR A 199 16.16 2.91 11.55
C TYR A 199 17.55 2.71 10.93
N TRP A 200 17.68 1.84 9.93
CA TRP A 200 18.96 1.55 9.27
C TRP A 200 19.46 2.67 8.36
N VAL A 201 18.55 3.39 7.68
CA VAL A 201 18.90 4.55 6.84
C VAL A 201 19.33 5.72 7.72
N GLY A 202 18.71 5.88 8.89
CA GLY A 202 18.97 7.00 9.78
C GLY A 202 18.15 8.25 9.42
N PRO A 203 18.30 9.32 10.23
CA PRO A 203 17.40 10.47 10.20
C PRO A 203 17.63 11.41 9.02
N ARG A 204 16.63 12.19 8.62
CA ARG A 204 16.81 13.41 7.81
C ARG A 204 17.62 14.46 8.57
N LEU A 205 18.03 15.52 7.85
CA LEU A 205 18.65 16.70 8.47
C LEU A 205 17.79 17.24 9.62
N SER A 206 18.40 17.66 10.72
CA SER A 206 17.67 18.16 11.90
C SER A 206 16.67 19.28 11.55
N LYS A 207 17.08 20.23 10.68
CA LYS A 207 16.21 21.30 10.17
C LYS A 207 14.98 20.79 9.39
N ASP A 208 15.11 19.64 8.73
CA ASP A 208 14.02 19.01 7.99
C ASP A 208 13.12 18.20 8.92
N ARG A 209 13.63 17.70 10.06
CA ARG A 209 12.83 17.01 11.08
C ARG A 209 12.00 17.97 11.93
N GLU A 210 12.56 19.13 12.25
CA GLU A 210 11.87 20.17 13.02
C GLU A 210 10.71 20.80 12.22
N SER A 211 10.87 20.94 10.91
CA SER A 211 9.87 21.51 10.02
C SER A 211 9.90 20.81 8.67
N PHE A 212 8.82 20.07 8.33
CA PHE A 212 8.66 19.34 7.07
C PHE A 212 7.29 19.62 6.42
N PRO A 213 7.00 20.87 6.04
CA PRO A 213 5.72 21.20 5.43
C PRO A 213 5.57 20.56 4.04
N PRO A 214 4.35 20.11 3.69
CA PRO A 214 4.03 19.68 2.34
C PRO A 214 4.15 20.84 1.35
N ASN A 215 4.71 20.59 0.17
CA ASN A 215 4.82 21.61 -0.88
C ASN A 215 3.46 21.91 -1.54
N ASN A 216 2.54 20.94 -1.57
CA ASN A 216 1.23 21.11 -2.19
C ASN A 216 0.18 20.23 -1.51
N ILE A 217 -0.54 20.83 -0.55
CA ILE A 217 -1.60 20.16 0.21
C ILE A 217 -2.77 19.74 -0.68
N LEU A 218 -3.08 20.49 -1.73
CA LEU A 218 -4.20 20.18 -2.64
C LEU A 218 -3.89 18.95 -3.49
N LEU A 219 -2.66 18.83 -4.00
CA LEU A 219 -2.23 17.60 -4.67
C LEU A 219 -2.17 16.44 -3.69
N MET A 220 -1.63 16.63 -2.49
CA MET A 220 -1.67 15.59 -1.45
C MET A 220 -3.10 15.07 -1.21
N LEU A 221 -4.08 15.97 -1.15
CA LEU A 221 -5.50 15.62 -1.05
C LEU A 221 -6.03 14.88 -2.28
N ALA A 222 -5.65 15.27 -3.49
CA ALA A 222 -6.04 14.56 -4.70
C ALA A 222 -5.51 13.12 -4.72
N GLY A 223 -4.24 12.93 -4.35
CA GLY A 223 -3.64 11.59 -4.18
C GLY A 223 -4.35 10.77 -3.10
N ALA A 224 -4.67 11.41 -1.96
CA ALA A 224 -5.46 10.79 -0.89
C ALA A 224 -6.88 10.38 -1.34
N GLY A 225 -7.54 11.19 -2.18
CA GLY A 225 -8.84 10.86 -2.76
C GLY A 225 -8.79 9.63 -3.67
N LEU A 226 -7.73 9.52 -4.49
CA LEU A 226 -7.48 8.34 -5.32
C LEU A 226 -7.23 7.09 -4.46
N LEU A 227 -6.51 7.23 -3.33
CA LEU A 227 -6.37 6.15 -2.37
C LEU A 227 -7.72 5.67 -1.83
N TRP A 228 -8.57 6.59 -1.38
CA TRP A 228 -9.87 6.23 -0.83
C TRP A 228 -10.75 5.54 -1.87
N MET A 229 -10.94 6.15 -3.04
CA MET A 229 -11.83 5.59 -4.06
C MET A 229 -11.27 4.31 -4.68
N GLY A 230 -9.95 4.18 -4.80
CA GLY A 230 -9.30 2.96 -5.27
C GLY A 230 -9.47 1.78 -4.29
N TRP A 231 -9.71 2.06 -3.01
CA TRP A 231 -9.92 1.02 -2.00
C TRP A 231 -11.20 0.21 -2.19
N THR A 232 -12.13 0.72 -3.01
CA THR A 232 -13.26 -0.07 -3.54
C THR A 232 -12.77 -1.30 -4.29
N GLY A 233 -11.73 -1.17 -5.12
CA GLY A 233 -11.11 -2.30 -5.80
C GLY A 233 -10.26 -3.15 -4.85
N PHE A 234 -9.60 -2.51 -3.89
CA PHE A 234 -8.73 -3.16 -2.91
C PHE A 234 -9.49 -4.16 -2.04
N ASN A 235 -10.56 -3.71 -1.37
CA ASN A 235 -11.36 -4.59 -0.53
C ASN A 235 -12.47 -5.28 -1.34
N GLY A 236 -13.13 -4.59 -2.27
CA GLY A 236 -14.22 -5.18 -3.05
C GLY A 236 -13.78 -6.21 -4.09
N GLY A 237 -12.51 -6.22 -4.50
CA GLY A 237 -11.95 -7.20 -5.43
C GLY A 237 -11.48 -8.50 -4.79
N ASP A 238 -11.40 -8.56 -3.46
CA ASP A 238 -10.82 -9.71 -2.75
C ASP A 238 -11.63 -11.01 -2.82
N PRO A 239 -12.98 -10.97 -2.89
CA PRO A 239 -13.78 -12.18 -3.12
C PRO A 239 -13.53 -12.86 -4.48
N TYR A 240 -12.76 -12.23 -5.38
CA TYR A 240 -12.52 -12.67 -6.75
C TYR A 240 -13.80 -12.87 -7.58
N ALA A 241 -14.88 -12.19 -7.16
CA ALA A 241 -16.21 -12.33 -7.72
C ALA A 241 -17.06 -11.08 -7.42
N ALA A 242 -17.99 -10.78 -8.33
CA ALA A 242 -18.99 -9.73 -8.17
C ALA A 242 -20.19 -10.29 -7.37
N ASN A 243 -20.04 -10.42 -6.06
CA ASN A 243 -21.02 -11.09 -5.20
C ASN A 243 -21.51 -10.23 -4.01
N ILE A 244 -22.33 -10.83 -3.14
CA ILE A 244 -22.90 -10.15 -1.96
C ILE A 244 -21.84 -9.73 -0.93
N ASP A 245 -20.72 -10.44 -0.87
CA ASP A 245 -19.61 -10.14 0.04
C ASP A 245 -18.79 -8.94 -0.46
N ALA A 246 -18.50 -8.89 -1.76
CA ALA A 246 -17.82 -7.76 -2.40
C ALA A 246 -18.56 -6.44 -2.15
N SER A 247 -19.89 -6.45 -2.30
CA SER A 247 -20.73 -5.26 -2.07
C SER A 247 -20.70 -4.82 -0.60
N LEU A 248 -20.71 -5.77 0.34
CA LEU A 248 -20.60 -5.50 1.76
C LEU A 248 -19.22 -4.94 2.13
N ALA A 249 -18.15 -5.52 1.59
CA ALA A 249 -16.78 -5.09 1.82
C ALA A 249 -16.55 -3.65 1.36
N VAL A 250 -17.06 -3.27 0.19
CA VAL A 250 -17.03 -1.88 -0.28
C VAL A 250 -17.73 -0.95 0.70
N LEU A 251 -18.97 -1.27 1.12
CA LEU A 251 -19.71 -0.41 2.03
C LEU A 251 -18.99 -0.26 3.38
N ASN A 252 -18.54 -1.36 3.97
CA ASN A 252 -17.79 -1.36 5.23
C ASN A 252 -16.49 -0.53 5.11
N THR A 253 -15.82 -0.60 3.96
CA THR A 253 -14.61 0.19 3.68
C THR A 253 -14.87 1.68 3.80
N HIS A 254 -15.91 2.19 3.12
CA HIS A 254 -16.23 3.61 3.16
C HIS A 254 -16.76 4.05 4.53
N VAL A 255 -17.60 3.24 5.18
CA VAL A 255 -18.16 3.56 6.50
C VAL A 255 -17.07 3.63 7.58
N CYS A 256 -16.17 2.66 7.62
CA CYS A 256 -15.03 2.67 8.55
C CYS A 256 -14.14 3.91 8.30
N THR A 257 -13.80 4.17 7.04
CA THR A 257 -12.93 5.28 6.65
C THR A 257 -13.51 6.64 7.01
N ALA A 258 -14.78 6.87 6.68
CA ALA A 258 -15.46 8.11 7.00
C ALA A 258 -15.52 8.33 8.52
N THR A 259 -15.81 7.27 9.29
CA THR A 259 -15.84 7.34 10.75
C THR A 259 -14.45 7.67 11.32
N SER A 260 -13.40 7.01 10.83
CA SER A 260 -12.02 7.23 11.25
C SER A 260 -11.53 8.66 10.97
N LEU A 261 -11.81 9.18 9.78
CA LEU A 261 -11.50 10.56 9.40
C LEU A 261 -12.21 11.55 10.34
N LEU A 262 -13.51 11.37 10.57
CA LEU A 262 -14.29 12.26 11.43
C LEU A 262 -13.81 12.20 12.89
N THR A 263 -13.49 11.00 13.41
CA THR A 263 -12.91 10.85 14.75
C THR A 263 -11.57 11.57 14.86
N TRP A 264 -10.68 11.42 13.87
CA TRP A 264 -9.40 12.11 13.85
C TRP A 264 -9.58 13.63 13.87
N LEU A 265 -10.48 14.16 13.04
CA LEU A 265 -10.78 15.59 13.01
C LEU A 265 -11.34 16.10 14.35
N ILE A 266 -12.22 15.32 15.00
CA ILE A 266 -12.73 15.66 16.33
C ILE A 266 -11.58 15.77 17.33
N PHE A 267 -10.62 14.85 17.32
CA PHE A 267 -9.46 14.93 18.20
C PHE A 267 -8.55 16.11 17.86
N ASP A 268 -8.31 16.40 16.58
CA ASP A 268 -7.55 17.59 16.20
C ASP A 268 -8.22 18.89 16.68
N ILE A 269 -9.55 18.98 16.60
CA ILE A 269 -10.31 20.12 17.13
C ILE A 269 -10.23 20.19 18.67
N ILE A 270 -10.38 19.07 19.37
CA ILE A 270 -10.35 19.04 20.84
C ILE A 270 -8.95 19.45 21.36
N PHE A 271 -7.89 18.88 20.80
CA PHE A 271 -6.52 19.03 21.33
C PHE A 271 -5.74 20.18 20.69
N PHE A 272 -5.98 20.49 19.41
CA PHE A 272 -5.27 21.54 18.66
C PHE A 272 -6.16 22.72 18.24
N ARG A 273 -7.44 22.72 18.60
CA ARG A 273 -8.42 23.82 18.40
C ARG A 273 -8.75 24.15 16.95
N LYS A 274 -8.21 23.41 15.96
CA LYS A 274 -8.45 23.61 14.53
C LYS A 274 -8.49 22.27 13.80
N PRO A 275 -9.34 22.12 12.76
CA PRO A 275 -9.28 20.96 11.89
C PRO A 275 -7.97 20.97 11.08
N SER A 276 -7.38 19.80 10.86
CA SER A 276 -6.16 19.63 10.06
C SER A 276 -6.45 18.80 8.82
N VAL A 277 -6.08 19.30 7.65
CA VAL A 277 -6.17 18.56 6.38
C VAL A 277 -5.20 17.37 6.38
N ILE A 278 -3.97 17.57 6.88
CA ILE A 278 -2.99 16.49 7.05
C ILE A 278 -3.57 15.44 8.01
N GLY A 279 -4.17 15.87 9.12
CA GLY A 279 -4.83 14.98 10.07
C GLY A 279 -5.99 14.20 9.43
N ALA A 280 -6.82 14.85 8.62
CA ALA A 280 -7.90 14.17 7.89
C ALA A 280 -7.37 13.08 6.94
N VAL A 281 -6.26 13.34 6.23
CA VAL A 281 -5.61 12.33 5.39
C VAL A 281 -5.08 11.16 6.23
N GLN A 282 -4.50 11.43 7.41
CA GLN A 282 -4.06 10.36 8.30
C GLN A 282 -5.24 9.52 8.82
N GLY A 283 -6.32 10.16 9.28
CA GLY A 283 -7.52 9.47 9.75
C GLY A 283 -8.23 8.67 8.65
N MET A 284 -8.20 9.17 7.42
CA MET A 284 -8.66 8.43 6.24
C MET A 284 -7.83 7.16 6.03
N ILE A 285 -6.49 7.27 5.96
CA ILE A 285 -5.59 6.12 5.76
C ILE A 285 -5.77 5.09 6.87
N THR A 286 -5.83 5.50 8.14
CA THR A 286 -5.93 4.56 9.25
C THR A 286 -7.26 3.80 9.27
N GLY A 287 -8.36 4.42 8.84
CA GLY A 287 -9.65 3.77 8.69
C GLY A 287 -9.65 2.72 7.57
N LEU A 288 -9.10 3.09 6.41
CA LEU A 288 -8.92 2.19 5.26
C LEU A 288 -8.05 0.97 5.64
N VAL A 289 -6.93 1.21 6.31
CA VAL A 289 -6.03 0.16 6.78
C VAL A 289 -6.69 -0.74 7.82
N CYS A 290 -7.38 -0.17 8.81
CA CYS A 290 -7.98 -0.94 9.91
C CYS A 290 -9.07 -1.90 9.42
N ILE A 291 -9.90 -1.49 8.44
CA ILE A 291 -10.98 -2.35 7.94
C ILE A 291 -10.50 -3.41 6.95
N THR A 292 -9.34 -3.21 6.32
CA THR A 292 -8.77 -4.10 5.29
C THR A 292 -8.76 -5.60 5.66
N PRO A 293 -8.30 -6.04 6.83
CA PRO A 293 -8.33 -7.47 7.18
C PRO A 293 -9.74 -8.02 7.45
N ALA A 294 -10.77 -7.16 7.53
CA ALA A 294 -12.10 -7.53 8.03
C ALA A 294 -13.26 -7.18 7.07
N ALA A 295 -13.00 -6.50 5.95
CA ALA A 295 -14.00 -5.72 5.23
C ALA A 295 -15.27 -6.49 4.85
N GLY A 296 -15.15 -7.71 4.30
CA GLY A 296 -16.32 -8.55 3.98
C GLY A 296 -16.81 -9.42 5.15
N VAL A 297 -16.03 -9.56 6.22
CA VAL A 297 -16.27 -10.57 7.27
C VAL A 297 -16.81 -10.00 8.60
N VAL A 298 -17.07 -8.70 8.65
CA VAL A 298 -17.67 -8.02 9.82
C VAL A 298 -18.98 -7.32 9.47
N GLN A 299 -19.82 -7.08 10.47
CA GLN A 299 -21.07 -6.34 10.30
C GLN A 299 -20.82 -4.82 10.22
N GLY A 300 -21.72 -4.08 9.56
CA GLY A 300 -21.54 -2.63 9.34
C GLY A 300 -21.42 -1.79 10.62
N TRP A 301 -22.09 -2.18 11.71
CA TRP A 301 -21.90 -1.51 13.01
C TRP A 301 -20.48 -1.72 13.56
N ALA A 302 -19.88 -2.88 13.30
CA ALA A 302 -18.50 -3.17 13.71
C ALA A 302 -17.52 -2.33 12.89
N ALA A 303 -17.79 -2.11 11.59
CA ALA A 303 -17.01 -1.19 10.76
C ALA A 303 -16.99 0.26 11.31
N ILE A 304 -18.12 0.75 11.85
CA ILE A 304 -18.15 2.05 12.55
C ILE A 304 -17.24 2.03 13.78
N ILE A 305 -17.32 1.00 14.63
CA ILE A 305 -16.46 0.89 15.83
C ILE A 305 -14.99 0.78 15.44
N MET A 306 -14.66 -0.01 14.43
CA MET A 306 -13.32 -0.09 13.87
C MET A 306 -12.82 1.27 13.42
N GLY A 307 -13.68 2.07 12.78
CA GLY A 307 -13.39 3.45 12.39
C GLY A 307 -13.13 4.38 13.57
N LEU A 308 -13.97 4.32 14.62
CA LEU A 308 -13.75 5.10 15.84
C LEU A 308 -12.39 4.75 16.47
N LEU A 309 -12.06 3.47 16.53
CA LEU A 309 -10.80 3.00 17.11
C LEU A 309 -9.59 3.36 16.23
N SER A 310 -9.70 3.27 14.90
CA SER A 310 -8.61 3.62 13.98
C SER A 310 -8.40 5.12 13.83
N GLY A 311 -9.43 5.94 14.08
CA GLY A 311 -9.29 7.38 14.19
C GLY A 311 -8.67 7.82 15.52
N SER A 312 -8.81 6.98 16.56
CA SER A 312 -8.38 7.31 17.93
C SER A 312 -7.00 6.76 18.30
N ILE A 313 -6.76 5.47 18.09
CA ILE A 313 -5.56 4.76 18.58
C ILE A 313 -4.32 5.21 17.81
N PRO A 314 -4.26 5.14 16.46
CA PRO A 314 -3.16 5.72 15.70
C PRO A 314 -2.93 7.21 15.94
N TRP A 315 -4.00 8.00 16.14
CA TRP A 315 -3.89 9.40 16.54
C TRP A 315 -3.14 9.53 17.87
N PHE A 316 -3.54 8.75 18.87
CA PHE A 316 -2.90 8.74 20.20
C PHE A 316 -1.44 8.27 20.13
N THR A 317 -1.15 7.20 19.39
CA THR A 317 0.22 6.70 19.27
C THR A 317 1.12 7.70 18.55
N MET A 318 0.62 8.37 17.51
CA MET A 318 1.37 9.36 16.74
C MET A 318 1.55 10.68 17.50
N MET A 319 0.48 11.22 18.09
CA MET A 319 0.50 12.57 18.67
C MET A 319 0.99 12.59 20.13
N VAL A 320 0.81 11.50 20.87
CA VAL A 320 1.15 11.43 22.30
C VAL A 320 2.31 10.48 22.56
N VAL A 321 2.20 9.21 22.17
CA VAL A 321 3.19 8.19 22.54
C VAL A 321 4.52 8.45 21.83
N HIS A 322 4.49 8.70 20.52
CA HIS A 322 5.69 8.94 19.73
C HIS A 322 6.49 10.13 20.25
N LYS A 323 5.83 11.23 20.65
CA LYS A 323 6.49 12.42 21.22
C LYS A 323 7.12 12.18 22.60
N LYS A 324 6.62 11.21 23.37
CA LYS A 324 7.11 10.87 24.72
C LYS A 324 8.11 9.72 24.75
N SER A 325 8.19 8.92 23.68
CA SER A 325 9.04 7.73 23.64
C SER A 325 10.42 8.05 23.05
N ALA A 326 11.45 7.97 23.89
CA ALA A 326 12.85 8.12 23.45
C ALA A 326 13.26 7.08 22.41
N ILE A 327 12.62 5.90 22.39
CA ILE A 327 12.91 4.85 21.41
C ILE A 327 12.31 5.21 20.05
N LEU A 328 11.04 5.65 20.03
CA LEU A 328 10.36 6.00 18.78
C LEU A 328 10.97 7.25 18.13
N GLN A 329 11.43 8.22 18.93
CA GLN A 329 12.10 9.45 18.45
C GLN A 329 13.46 9.20 17.78
N LYS A 330 14.07 8.02 17.97
CA LYS A 330 15.32 7.66 17.29
C LYS A 330 15.10 7.32 15.81
N VAL A 331 13.88 6.97 15.42
CA VAL A 331 13.56 6.55 14.06
C VAL A 331 12.78 7.65 13.36
N ASP A 332 13.36 8.17 12.28
CA ASP A 332 12.73 9.20 11.46
C ASP A 332 11.87 8.58 10.34
N ASP A 333 10.65 8.23 10.71
CA ASP A 333 9.59 7.73 9.83
C ASP A 333 8.85 8.89 9.17
N THR A 334 9.23 9.23 7.93
CA THR A 334 8.86 10.49 7.26
C THR A 334 7.35 10.73 7.18
N MET A 335 6.58 9.71 6.80
CA MET A 335 5.12 9.80 6.65
C MET A 335 4.36 9.15 7.81
N ALA A 336 5.06 8.80 8.90
CA ALA A 336 4.50 8.13 10.07
C ALA A 336 3.81 6.77 9.72
N VAL A 337 4.39 6.03 8.77
CA VAL A 337 3.90 4.74 8.24
C VAL A 337 3.74 3.70 9.36
N PHE A 338 4.56 3.76 10.41
CA PHE A 338 4.43 2.92 11.59
C PHE A 338 3.04 3.05 12.24
N HIS A 339 2.53 4.27 12.41
CA HIS A 339 1.23 4.48 13.06
C HIS A 339 0.08 4.22 12.11
N THR A 340 0.21 4.66 10.85
CA THR A 340 -0.87 4.62 9.87
C THR A 340 -1.05 3.25 9.23
N HIS A 341 0.00 2.43 9.21
CA HIS A 341 -0.04 1.07 8.65
C HIS A 341 0.26 -0.02 9.68
N ALA A 342 1.37 0.04 10.44
CA ALA A 342 1.69 -1.06 11.37
C ALA A 342 0.72 -1.14 12.56
N ILE A 343 0.46 -0.01 13.23
CA ILE A 343 -0.48 0.06 14.35
C ILE A 343 -1.92 -0.13 13.86
N ALA A 344 -2.35 0.59 12.83
CA ALA A 344 -3.69 0.45 12.28
C ALA A 344 -3.96 -0.96 11.70
N GLY A 345 -2.99 -1.58 11.02
CA GLY A 345 -3.09 -2.93 10.49
C GLY A 345 -3.16 -3.99 11.58
N SER A 346 -2.33 -3.84 12.64
CA SER A 346 -2.41 -4.68 13.84
C SER A 346 -3.76 -4.55 14.54
N LEU A 347 -4.26 -3.31 14.68
CA LEU A 347 -5.57 -3.03 15.25
C LEU A 347 -6.66 -3.71 14.43
N GLY A 348 -6.66 -3.54 13.11
CA GLY A 348 -7.59 -4.22 12.20
C GLY A 348 -7.56 -5.74 12.35
N GLY A 349 -6.37 -6.33 12.43
CA GLY A 349 -6.20 -7.77 12.65
C GLY A 349 -6.77 -8.26 13.98
N ILE A 350 -6.51 -7.53 15.07
CA ILE A 350 -7.09 -7.82 16.41
C ILE A 350 -8.62 -7.72 16.36
N LEU A 351 -9.15 -6.63 15.80
CA LEU A 351 -10.58 -6.38 15.73
C LEU A 351 -11.29 -7.39 14.80
N SER A 352 -10.61 -7.88 13.75
CA SER A 352 -11.10 -9.01 12.95
C SER A 352 -11.28 -10.25 13.83
N GLY A 353 -10.32 -10.56 14.71
CA GLY A 353 -10.42 -11.67 15.67
C GLY A 353 -11.54 -11.51 16.70
N ILE A 354 -12.04 -10.29 16.91
CA ILE A 354 -13.13 -9.99 17.85
C ILE A 354 -14.50 -9.99 17.14
N PHE A 355 -14.59 -9.33 15.99
CA PHE A 355 -15.85 -9.00 15.31
C PHE A 355 -16.18 -9.88 14.10
N ALA A 356 -15.30 -10.80 13.69
CA ALA A 356 -15.55 -11.71 12.58
C ALA A 356 -16.86 -12.50 12.76
N GLU A 357 -17.83 -12.28 11.87
CA GLU A 357 -19.16 -12.88 11.94
C GLU A 357 -19.18 -14.24 11.20
N PRO A 358 -19.62 -15.34 11.84
CA PRO A 358 -19.52 -16.68 11.25
C PRO A 358 -20.19 -16.87 9.89
N ARG A 359 -21.36 -16.27 9.65
CA ARG A 359 -22.06 -16.41 8.36
C ARG A 359 -21.32 -15.65 7.25
N LEU A 360 -20.84 -14.44 7.50
CA LEU A 360 -20.04 -13.67 6.55
C LEU A 360 -18.71 -14.38 6.24
N ASN A 361 -18.05 -14.91 7.26
CA ASN A 361 -16.84 -15.73 7.04
C ASN A 361 -17.13 -16.98 6.22
N PHE A 362 -18.31 -17.60 6.37
CA PHE A 362 -18.69 -18.71 5.50
C PHE A 362 -18.89 -18.26 4.04
N VAL A 363 -19.47 -17.09 3.80
CA VAL A 363 -19.65 -16.55 2.44
C VAL A 363 -18.28 -16.33 1.76
N TYR A 364 -17.30 -15.80 2.48
CA TYR A 364 -15.96 -15.53 1.91
C TYR A 364 -15.05 -16.77 1.89
N TYR A 365 -14.87 -17.46 3.02
CA TYR A 365 -13.92 -18.59 3.15
C TYR A 365 -14.51 -19.97 2.84
N GLY A 366 -15.84 -20.10 2.71
CA GLY A 366 -16.51 -21.39 2.45
C GLY A 366 -16.44 -22.41 3.58
N ALA A 367 -16.02 -22.02 4.79
CA ALA A 367 -15.80 -22.94 5.91
C ALA A 367 -16.58 -22.55 7.17
N TYR A 368 -17.48 -23.43 7.61
CA TYR A 368 -18.19 -23.27 8.89
C TYR A 368 -17.25 -23.52 10.08
N ASN A 369 -17.45 -22.77 11.17
CA ASN A 369 -16.79 -22.93 12.48
C ASN A 369 -15.25 -22.82 12.48
N LYS A 370 -14.60 -22.54 11.34
CA LYS A 370 -13.15 -22.29 11.27
C LYS A 370 -12.80 -20.85 11.67
N TYR A 371 -13.68 -19.91 11.32
CA TYR A 371 -13.50 -18.46 11.48
C TYR A 371 -14.64 -17.90 12.33
N VAL A 372 -14.38 -17.71 13.64
CA VAL A 372 -15.40 -17.25 14.59
C VAL A 372 -14.79 -16.16 15.46
N GLY A 373 -15.25 -14.92 15.31
CA GLY A 373 -14.82 -13.82 16.15
C GLY A 373 -15.21 -14.03 17.61
N LEU A 374 -14.42 -13.46 18.52
CA LEU A 374 -14.58 -13.65 19.97
C LEU A 374 -16.01 -13.38 20.47
N PHE A 375 -16.66 -12.30 20.01
CA PHE A 375 -18.01 -11.94 20.45
C PHE A 375 -19.06 -12.97 20.00
N TYR A 376 -18.92 -13.48 18.78
CA TYR A 376 -19.79 -14.56 18.29
C TYR A 376 -19.49 -15.89 18.98
N GLY A 377 -18.23 -16.14 19.37
CA GLY A 377 -17.86 -17.26 20.23
C GLY A 377 -18.59 -17.25 21.57
N PHE A 378 -18.72 -16.07 22.21
CA PHE A 378 -19.54 -15.91 23.43
C PHE A 378 -21.02 -16.15 23.15
N ASN A 379 -21.59 -15.50 22.14
CA ASN A 379 -23.02 -15.61 21.82
C ASN A 379 -23.45 -17.05 21.48
N SER A 380 -22.61 -17.78 20.72
CA SER A 380 -22.87 -19.15 20.28
C SER A 380 -22.46 -20.24 21.30
N LYS A 381 -22.00 -19.86 22.51
CA LYS A 381 -21.41 -20.77 23.51
C LYS A 381 -20.18 -21.56 23.01
N GLN A 382 -19.51 -21.08 21.97
CA GLN A 382 -18.29 -21.65 21.39
C GLN A 382 -17.07 -20.75 21.66
N VAL A 383 -16.93 -20.28 22.90
CA VAL A 383 -15.91 -19.31 23.33
C VAL A 383 -14.48 -19.75 22.99
N LYS A 384 -14.21 -21.07 23.01
CA LYS A 384 -12.91 -21.64 22.61
C LYS A 384 -12.54 -21.28 21.17
N LEU A 385 -13.50 -21.25 20.24
CA LEU A 385 -13.25 -20.86 18.85
C LEU A 385 -12.94 -19.36 18.75
N GLY A 386 -13.65 -18.53 19.53
CA GLY A 386 -13.39 -17.10 19.64
C GLY A 386 -11.98 -16.78 20.13
N PHE A 387 -11.54 -17.41 21.22
CA PHE A 387 -10.17 -17.24 21.72
C PHE A 387 -9.13 -17.81 20.76
N ARG A 388 -9.41 -18.94 20.10
CA ARG A 388 -8.56 -19.47 19.03
C ARG A 388 -8.38 -18.42 17.93
N GLN A 389 -9.47 -17.81 17.46
CA GLN A 389 -9.39 -16.82 16.38
C GLN A 389 -8.53 -15.63 16.80
N LEU A 390 -8.80 -15.04 17.96
CA LEU A 390 -7.98 -13.94 18.49
C LEU A 390 -6.50 -14.34 18.65
N GLY A 391 -6.23 -15.54 19.15
CA GLY A 391 -4.87 -16.07 19.26
C GLY A 391 -4.16 -16.20 17.92
N VAL A 392 -4.84 -16.70 16.88
CA VAL A 392 -4.28 -16.79 15.52
C VAL A 392 -3.98 -15.40 14.96
N GLN A 393 -4.86 -14.41 15.16
CA GLN A 393 -4.61 -13.02 14.76
C GLN A 393 -3.35 -12.44 15.40
N LEU A 394 -3.15 -12.68 16.70
CA LEU A 394 -1.96 -12.21 17.43
C LEU A 394 -0.68 -12.92 16.99
N LEU A 395 -0.74 -14.23 16.74
CA LEU A 395 0.38 -14.99 16.18
C LEU A 395 0.77 -14.49 14.79
N GLY A 396 -0.22 -14.14 13.95
CA GLY A 396 0.02 -13.50 12.66
C GLY A 396 0.74 -12.15 12.80
N ILE A 397 0.34 -11.32 13.78
CA ILE A 397 0.95 -10.01 14.01
C ILE A 397 2.42 -10.19 14.38
N LEU A 398 2.67 -11.09 15.33
CA LEU A 398 4.03 -11.41 15.77
C LEU A 398 4.89 -11.93 14.62
N PHE A 399 4.37 -12.87 13.83
CA PHE A 399 5.09 -13.43 12.69
C PHE A 399 5.47 -12.36 11.65
N VAL A 400 4.50 -11.58 11.18
CA VAL A 400 4.75 -10.53 10.16
C VAL A 400 5.72 -9.49 10.71
N THR A 401 5.57 -9.10 11.98
CA THR A 401 6.49 -8.15 12.63
C THR A 401 7.91 -8.69 12.66
N LEU A 402 8.12 -9.91 13.13
CA LEU A 402 9.45 -10.51 13.24
C LEU A 402 10.11 -10.71 11.88
N ILE A 403 9.38 -11.26 10.90
CA ILE A 403 9.90 -11.45 9.54
C ILE A 403 10.33 -10.11 8.94
N ASN A 404 9.49 -9.07 9.07
CA ASN A 404 9.83 -7.78 8.51
C ASN A 404 10.99 -7.09 9.22
N ILE A 405 11.12 -7.22 10.55
CA ILE A 405 12.30 -6.71 11.27
C ILE A 405 13.56 -7.44 10.77
N ILE A 406 13.54 -8.77 10.72
CA ILE A 406 14.71 -9.59 10.37
C ILE A 406 15.10 -9.38 8.91
N VAL A 407 14.19 -9.63 7.97
CA VAL A 407 14.49 -9.59 6.53
C VAL A 407 14.85 -8.18 6.08
N THR A 408 14.11 -7.16 6.53
CA THR A 408 14.43 -5.77 6.18
C THR A 408 15.81 -5.38 6.72
N SER A 409 16.15 -5.78 7.95
CA SER A 409 17.48 -5.52 8.52
C SER A 409 18.60 -6.20 7.73
N LEU A 410 18.42 -7.46 7.36
CA LEU A 410 19.39 -8.20 6.55
C LEU A 410 19.60 -7.54 5.18
N ILE A 411 18.52 -7.11 4.52
CA ILE A 411 18.60 -6.39 3.24
C ILE A 411 19.33 -5.06 3.44
N CYS A 412 18.97 -4.26 4.44
CA CYS A 412 19.63 -2.98 4.71
C CYS A 412 21.13 -3.15 4.97
N VAL A 413 21.51 -4.13 5.81
CA VAL A 413 22.93 -4.44 6.10
C VAL A 413 23.65 -4.88 4.82
N LEU A 414 23.07 -5.77 4.02
CA LEU A 414 23.66 -6.21 2.76
C LEU A 414 23.90 -5.02 1.81
N LEU A 415 22.91 -4.15 1.67
CA LEU A 415 22.99 -3.01 0.75
C LEU A 415 24.03 -1.97 1.18
N GLN A 416 24.26 -1.77 2.49
CA GLN A 416 25.29 -0.85 2.99
C GLN A 416 26.70 -1.18 2.49
N TYR A 417 26.98 -2.45 2.15
CA TYR A 417 28.26 -2.85 1.58
C TYR A 417 28.41 -2.49 0.08
N ILE A 418 27.31 -2.13 -0.59
CA ILE A 418 27.27 -1.86 -2.04
C ILE A 418 27.07 -0.36 -2.29
N VAL A 419 26.06 0.23 -1.63
CA VAL A 419 25.67 1.64 -1.80
C VAL A 419 25.27 2.21 -0.44
N PRO A 420 25.67 3.44 -0.08
CA PRO A 420 25.16 4.11 1.10
C PRO A 420 23.63 4.15 1.11
N LEU A 421 22.99 3.68 2.18
CA LEU A 421 21.52 3.71 2.28
C LEU A 421 20.94 5.13 2.31
N ARG A 422 21.70 6.07 2.89
CA ARG A 422 21.32 7.47 3.07
C ARG A 422 22.17 8.35 2.16
N MET A 423 21.54 9.37 1.58
CA MET A 423 22.26 10.43 0.88
C MET A 423 23.18 11.21 1.82
N SER A 424 24.22 11.84 1.27
CA SER A 424 25.12 12.71 2.05
C SER A 424 24.35 13.93 2.60
N GLU A 425 24.84 14.55 3.67
CA GLU A 425 24.18 15.73 4.24
C GLU A 425 24.13 16.92 3.27
N GLU A 426 25.14 17.03 2.40
CA GLU A 426 25.21 18.01 1.31
C GLU A 426 24.13 17.74 0.26
N ASP A 427 24.05 16.51 -0.25
CA ASP A 427 23.04 16.15 -1.24
C ASP A 427 21.62 16.26 -0.67
N MET A 428 21.42 15.93 0.60
CA MET A 428 20.12 16.13 1.27
C MET A 428 19.76 17.60 1.45
N ALA A 429 20.75 18.50 1.54
CA ALA A 429 20.48 19.93 1.61
C ALA A 429 19.91 20.44 0.27
N ILE A 430 20.44 19.93 -0.85
CA ILE A 430 20.06 20.24 -2.23
C ILE A 430 18.73 19.56 -2.61
N GLY A 431 18.64 18.23 -2.47
CA GLY A 431 17.44 17.44 -2.76
C GLY A 431 17.38 16.86 -4.17
N ASP A 432 16.27 17.06 -4.87
CA ASP A 432 15.95 16.47 -6.18
C ASP A 432 17.02 16.76 -7.24
N GLU A 433 17.61 17.96 -7.25
CA GLU A 433 18.69 18.32 -8.18
C GLU A 433 19.94 17.46 -7.95
N ALA A 434 20.30 17.18 -6.69
CA ALA A 434 21.43 16.29 -6.39
C ALA A 434 21.11 14.82 -6.69
N ALA A 435 19.85 14.40 -6.51
CA ALA A 435 19.43 13.02 -6.74
C ALA A 435 19.24 12.69 -8.24
N HIS A 436 18.70 13.63 -9.02
CA HIS A 436 18.20 13.40 -10.38
C HIS A 436 18.62 14.45 -11.39
N GLY A 437 19.20 15.59 -10.98
CA GLY A 437 19.50 16.71 -11.87
C GLY A 437 18.27 17.50 -12.32
N GLU A 438 17.16 17.40 -11.59
CA GLU A 438 15.88 18.00 -11.94
C GLU A 438 15.32 18.88 -10.82
N GLU A 439 14.55 19.91 -11.18
CA GLU A 439 13.77 20.73 -10.24
C GLU A 439 12.27 20.53 -10.39
N ALA A 440 11.57 20.32 -9.27
CA ALA A 440 10.13 20.06 -9.25
C ALA A 440 9.25 21.16 -9.86
N TYR A 441 9.64 22.42 -9.69
CA TYR A 441 8.93 23.57 -10.25
C TYR A 441 9.92 24.48 -10.94
N ALA A 442 9.95 24.38 -12.26
CA ALA A 442 10.69 25.31 -13.09
C ALA A 442 9.81 26.56 -13.30
N ILE A 443 9.82 27.46 -12.32
CA ILE A 443 9.22 28.80 -12.48
C ILE A 443 10.21 29.61 -13.32
N TRP A 444 10.30 29.30 -14.61
CA TRP A 444 11.04 30.12 -15.55
C TRP A 444 10.32 31.46 -15.65
N GLY A 445 10.87 32.48 -14.99
CA GLY A 445 10.56 33.86 -15.31
C GLY A 445 10.96 34.10 -16.77
N GLN A 446 10.14 34.85 -17.52
CA GLN A 446 10.49 35.27 -18.87
C GLN A 446 11.87 35.94 -18.87
N GLY A 447 12.91 35.25 -19.36
CA GLY A 447 14.17 35.89 -19.76
C GLY A 447 15.51 35.32 -19.31
N GLU A 448 15.60 34.28 -18.49
CA GLU A 448 16.92 33.75 -18.09
C GLU A 448 17.27 32.44 -18.82
N LYS A 449 18.45 32.45 -19.46
CA LYS A 449 19.00 31.36 -20.27
C LYS A 449 19.40 30.19 -19.37
N MET A 450 19.16 28.96 -19.86
CA MET A 450 19.70 27.72 -19.31
C MET A 450 21.18 27.87 -18.98
N ASP A 451 21.53 27.60 -17.73
CA ASP A 451 22.91 27.30 -17.39
C ASP A 451 23.18 25.80 -17.50
N SER A 452 24.37 25.55 -18.00
CA SER A 452 25.02 24.34 -18.54
C SER A 452 24.79 23.01 -17.80
N SER A 453 24.01 22.11 -18.42
CA SER A 453 24.17 20.67 -18.18
C SER A 453 25.50 20.19 -18.81
N LYS A 454 26.25 19.35 -18.09
CA LYS A 454 27.58 18.75 -18.33
C LYS A 454 27.92 18.13 -19.72
N TYR A 455 27.16 18.39 -20.78
CA TYR A 455 27.48 17.99 -22.14
C TYR A 455 27.73 19.22 -22.99
N ASP A 456 28.96 19.74 -22.91
CA ASP A 456 29.46 20.82 -23.76
C ASP A 456 29.40 20.40 -25.24
N ILE A 457 28.49 21.01 -25.98
CA ILE A 457 28.67 21.25 -27.41
C ILE A 457 28.77 22.76 -27.56
N GLU A 458 30.01 23.25 -27.70
CA GLU A 458 30.29 24.66 -28.00
C GLU A 458 29.58 25.06 -29.29
N VAL A 459 28.61 25.97 -29.19
CA VAL A 459 28.08 26.70 -30.35
C VAL A 459 28.76 28.07 -30.35
N PRO A 460 29.45 28.48 -31.44
CA PRO A 460 30.21 29.73 -31.44
C PRO A 460 29.29 30.93 -31.34
N VAL A 461 29.58 31.81 -30.40
CA VAL A 461 28.92 33.11 -30.23
C VAL A 461 29.36 34.04 -31.36
N VAL A 462 28.44 34.40 -32.27
CA VAL A 462 28.65 35.51 -33.20
C VAL A 462 28.42 36.83 -32.48
N ALA A 463 29.41 37.72 -32.59
CA ALA A 463 29.49 38.98 -31.88
C ALA A 463 28.56 40.08 -32.44
N LYS A 464 27.90 40.77 -31.50
CA LYS A 464 27.54 42.21 -31.42
C LYS A 464 27.29 43.00 -32.72
N HIS A 465 26.12 43.64 -32.77
CA HIS A 465 26.02 45.06 -33.12
C HIS A 465 25.20 45.86 -32.09
N ARG A 466 25.62 47.12 -31.94
CA ARG A 466 25.33 48.11 -30.89
C ARG A 466 24.29 49.15 -31.36
N HIS A 467 23.73 49.86 -30.37
CA HIS A 467 23.08 51.20 -30.42
C HIS A 467 21.65 51.22 -30.96
N ALA A 468 20.72 52.11 -30.59
CA ALA A 468 20.47 53.15 -29.56
C ALA A 468 18.99 53.55 -29.83
N GLY A 469 18.14 54.15 -28.99
CA GLY A 469 18.22 54.79 -27.68
C GLY A 469 16.79 55.12 -27.20
N HIS A 470 16.69 55.82 -26.07
CA HIS A 470 15.45 56.44 -25.56
C HIS A 470 14.90 57.52 -26.49
N VAL A 471 13.56 57.61 -26.62
CA VAL A 471 12.76 58.87 -26.56
C VAL A 471 11.31 58.51 -26.16
N GLU A 472 10.81 59.13 -25.09
CA GLU A 472 9.37 59.28 -24.78
C GLU A 472 8.74 60.43 -25.58
N MET A 473 7.40 60.35 -25.76
CA MET A 473 6.40 61.42 -25.93
C MET A 473 5.57 61.34 -27.23
N ALA A 474 4.34 60.84 -27.11
CA ALA A 474 3.09 61.60 -27.26
C ALA A 474 1.94 60.84 -26.58
#